data_AF-A0A135V4A9-F1
#
_entry.id   AF-A0A135V4A9-F1
#
_cell.length_a   1.000
_cell.length_b   1.000
_cell.length_c   1.000
_cell.angle_alpha   90.00
_cell.angle_beta   90.00
_cell.angle_gamma   90.00
#
_symmetry.space_group_name_H-M   'P 1'
#
loop_
_entity.id
_entity.type
_entity.pdbx_description
1 polymer ?
#
loop_
_entity_poly.entity_id
_entity_poly.type
_entity_poly.pdbx_seq_one_letter_code
_entity_poly.pdbx_strand_id
1 'polypeptide(L)'
;MKSPSLFCAAFNPFEAPNDTAGNLQGTGFRPTMMGSSWAHINDGWNAAELLFEKHHVFLEIFWISSTYLRFLVPSWRKVSTPTHAKYTRLPWIPLMIHVILGTIELARYYYPLVVTGEPPVPNLIDFVLGLAFSAGSFHLAAYVREGNIPFIRTTFQATALQRALASTLGYVHGDAQWHRASVKLLNNFTWVRWLLASGKHFQGFRTYGDTFTASVVMAHPLSLWEGDYPAGIPLYAAIVLTLLAVDKWASRKLDGNHKRAATAGTNVDSVNLRGADGSPHLAMQVTDPIPSAAASGHTPALGKARREKGERSRSARRIRSECRQPPGSGRRREEHEGRPETYMLPRFQPLSTQENDEI
;
A
#
# COMPACT_ATOMS: atom_id res chain seq x y z
N MET A 1 6.34 -25.08 15.05
CA MET A 1 5.07 -24.67 14.43
C MET A 1 3.93 -25.38 15.14
N LYS A 2 2.85 -24.70 15.53
CA LYS A 2 1.65 -25.42 15.98
C LYS A 2 1.11 -26.25 14.81
N SER A 3 0.72 -27.48 15.12
CA SER A 3 0.19 -28.47 14.19
C SER A 3 -0.81 -27.88 13.19
N PRO A 4 -0.80 -28.34 11.92
CA PRO A 4 -1.85 -28.11 10.92
C PRO A 4 -3.29 -28.41 11.37
N SER A 5 -3.47 -29.03 12.54
CA SER A 5 -4.77 -29.31 13.18
C SER A 5 -5.69 -28.10 13.30
N LEU A 6 -5.18 -26.87 13.50
CA LEU A 6 -6.03 -25.67 13.53
C LEU A 6 -6.61 -25.31 12.16
N PHE A 7 -5.93 -25.68 11.07
CA PHE A 7 -6.43 -25.48 9.71
C PHE A 7 -7.46 -26.56 9.33
N CYS A 8 -7.25 -27.81 9.78
CA CYS A 8 -8.27 -28.85 9.70
C CYS A 8 -9.52 -28.45 10.50
N ALA A 9 -9.38 -27.96 11.74
CA ALA A 9 -10.53 -27.57 12.57
C ALA A 9 -11.37 -26.42 11.96
N ALA A 10 -10.76 -25.52 11.19
CA ALA A 10 -11.47 -24.43 10.53
C ALA A 10 -12.17 -24.84 9.22
N PHE A 11 -11.80 -25.97 8.62
CA PHE A 11 -12.30 -26.44 7.32
C PHE A 11 -12.91 -27.85 7.32
N ASN A 12 -13.05 -28.50 8.49
CA ASN A 12 -13.82 -29.73 8.67
C ASN A 12 -15.20 -29.39 9.29
N PRO A 13 -16.22 -29.02 8.50
CA PRO A 13 -17.56 -28.75 9.04
C PRO A 13 -18.33 -30.01 9.49
N PHE A 14 -17.70 -31.19 9.48
CA PHE A 14 -18.34 -32.48 9.76
C PHE A 14 -17.48 -33.41 10.61
N GLU A 15 -17.06 -32.96 11.81
CA GLU A 15 -16.96 -33.92 12.91
C GLU A 15 -18.39 -34.15 13.41
N ALA A 16 -19.07 -35.10 12.78
CA ALA A 16 -20.37 -35.56 13.27
C ALA A 16 -20.15 -36.15 14.67
N PRO A 17 -20.88 -35.70 15.70
CA PRO A 17 -20.80 -36.29 17.02
C PRO A 17 -21.20 -37.76 16.91
N ASN A 18 -20.21 -38.64 17.06
CA ASN A 18 -20.43 -40.06 17.32
C ASN A 18 -20.99 -40.17 18.73
N ASP A 19 -22.28 -39.95 18.90
CA ASP A 19 -23.05 -40.42 20.05
C ASP A 19 -24.54 -40.24 19.76
N THR A 20 -25.21 -41.34 19.40
CA THR A 20 -26.42 -41.89 20.04
C THR A 20 -27.09 -42.83 19.03
N ALA A 21 -26.95 -44.12 19.29
CA ALA A 21 -27.64 -45.19 18.58
C ALA A 21 -29.15 -45.10 18.82
N GLY A 22 -29.84 -44.30 17.99
CA GLY A 22 -31.30 -44.28 17.85
C GLY A 22 -31.70 -45.11 16.64
N ASN A 23 -32.23 -46.30 16.90
CA ASN A 23 -32.71 -47.27 15.92
C ASN A 23 -33.91 -46.70 15.13
N LEU A 24 -33.67 -46.09 13.96
CA LEU A 24 -34.69 -45.75 12.97
C LEU A 24 -34.37 -46.47 11.65
N GLN A 25 -34.90 -47.69 11.54
CA GLN A 25 -35.08 -48.36 10.27
C GLN A 25 -36.13 -47.60 9.47
N GLY A 26 -35.74 -46.93 8.39
CA GLY A 26 -36.72 -46.39 7.45
C GLY A 26 -36.22 -45.21 6.62
N THR A 27 -35.43 -45.50 5.59
CA THR A 27 -35.49 -44.97 4.22
C THR A 27 -34.10 -45.09 3.59
N GLY A 28 -34.01 -45.97 2.58
CA GLY A 28 -32.76 -46.33 1.92
C GLY A 28 -32.25 -45.25 0.99
N PHE A 29 -31.60 -44.22 1.54
CA PHE A 29 -30.66 -43.41 0.79
C PHE A 29 -29.26 -43.96 1.09
N ARG A 30 -28.76 -44.87 0.24
CA ARG A 30 -27.36 -45.32 0.31
C ARG A 30 -26.46 -44.17 -0.17
N PRO A 31 -25.60 -43.56 0.65
CA PRO A 31 -24.57 -42.66 0.18
C PRO A 31 -23.41 -43.50 -0.36
N THR A 32 -23.65 -44.25 -1.44
CA THR A 32 -22.61 -44.96 -2.17
C THR A 32 -22.16 -44.04 -3.30
N MET A 33 -21.03 -43.35 -3.12
CA MET A 33 -20.00 -43.05 -4.15
C MET A 33 -19.13 -41.81 -3.86
N MET A 34 -19.37 -41.04 -2.79
CA MET A 34 -18.42 -39.95 -2.42
C MET A 34 -17.23 -40.41 -1.57
N GLY A 35 -17.27 -41.60 -0.95
CA GLY A 35 -16.27 -42.02 0.04
C GLY A 35 -14.84 -42.20 -0.48
N SER A 36 -14.64 -42.61 -1.73
CA SER A 36 -13.28 -42.85 -2.28
C SER A 36 -12.55 -41.57 -2.64
N SER A 37 -13.26 -40.55 -3.16
CA SER A 37 -12.63 -39.28 -3.53
C SER A 37 -12.12 -38.50 -2.33
N TRP A 38 -12.84 -38.55 -1.20
CA TRP A 38 -12.43 -37.87 0.02
C TRP A 38 -11.24 -38.57 0.71
N ALA A 39 -11.18 -39.91 0.64
CA ALA A 39 -10.03 -40.66 1.14
C ALA A 39 -8.73 -40.28 0.41
N HIS A 40 -8.76 -40.19 -0.92
CA HIS A 40 -7.59 -39.77 -1.71
C HIS A 40 -7.17 -38.33 -1.46
N ILE A 41 -8.12 -37.42 -1.19
CA ILE A 41 -7.81 -36.03 -0.81
C ILE A 41 -7.11 -36.01 0.55
N ASN A 42 -7.61 -36.76 1.53
CA ASN A 42 -7.00 -36.85 2.86
C ASN A 42 -5.60 -37.49 2.80
N ASP A 43 -5.40 -38.54 2.01
CA ASP A 43 -4.08 -39.15 1.81
C ASP A 43 -3.08 -38.16 1.21
N GLY A 44 -3.54 -37.34 0.25
CA GLY A 44 -2.75 -36.26 -0.33
C GLY A 44 -2.34 -35.19 0.69
N TRP A 45 -3.26 -34.79 1.57
CA TRP A 45 -2.96 -33.85 2.66
C TRP A 45 -1.97 -34.41 3.67
N ASN A 46 -2.14 -35.67 4.08
CA ASN A 46 -1.22 -36.34 5.02
C ASN A 46 0.19 -36.45 4.42
N ALA A 47 0.29 -36.79 3.13
CA ALA A 47 1.58 -36.83 2.42
C ALA A 47 2.22 -35.43 2.32
N ALA A 48 1.42 -34.40 2.07
CA ALA A 48 1.90 -33.02 2.04
C ALA A 48 2.36 -32.54 3.43
N GLU A 49 1.66 -32.91 4.50
CA GLU A 49 2.03 -32.61 5.88
C GLU A 49 3.36 -33.26 6.26
N LEU A 50 3.55 -34.55 5.93
CA LEU A 50 4.82 -35.25 6.13
C LEU A 50 5.98 -34.65 5.33
N LEU A 51 5.74 -34.28 4.07
CA LEU A 51 6.73 -33.58 3.24
C LEU A 51 7.08 -32.22 3.83
N PHE A 52 6.08 -31.49 4.33
CA PHE A 52 6.29 -30.20 4.96
C PHE A 52 7.06 -30.35 6.26
N GLU A 53 6.68 -31.25 7.15
CA GLU A 53 7.39 -31.49 8.41
C GLU A 53 8.88 -31.77 8.17
N LYS A 54 9.17 -32.66 7.20
CA LYS A 54 10.54 -33.07 6.86
C LYS A 54 11.35 -32.00 6.11
N HIS A 55 10.69 -31.19 5.27
CA HIS A 55 11.37 -30.27 4.35
C HIS A 55 10.97 -28.80 4.51
N HIS A 56 10.33 -28.41 5.62
CA HIS A 56 9.78 -27.06 5.80
C HIS A 56 10.84 -25.97 5.62
N VAL A 57 12.07 -26.16 6.12
CA VAL A 57 13.16 -25.19 5.96
C VAL A 57 13.50 -25.00 4.48
N PHE A 58 13.65 -26.10 3.73
CA PHE A 58 13.94 -26.06 2.30
C PHE A 58 12.80 -25.41 1.51
N LEU A 59 11.56 -25.77 1.80
CA LEU A 59 10.37 -25.19 1.16
C LEU A 59 10.25 -23.70 1.47
N GLU A 60 10.54 -23.28 2.70
CA GLU A 60 10.56 -21.89 3.12
C GLU A 60 11.64 -21.11 2.35
N ILE A 61 12.87 -21.62 2.29
CA ILE A 61 13.96 -20.99 1.53
C ILE A 61 13.62 -20.93 0.04
N PHE A 62 13.07 -22.00 -0.53
CA PHE A 62 12.69 -22.05 -1.94
C PHE A 62 11.59 -21.04 -2.27
N TRP A 63 10.54 -20.98 -1.44
CA TRP A 63 9.46 -20.01 -1.57
C TRP A 63 9.97 -18.57 -1.48
N ILE A 64 10.78 -18.28 -0.47
CA ILE A 64 11.34 -16.94 -0.25
C ILE A 64 12.28 -16.59 -1.41
N SER A 65 13.21 -17.47 -1.77
CA SER A 65 14.15 -17.21 -2.86
C SER A 65 13.43 -16.99 -4.19
N SER A 66 12.44 -17.80 -4.54
CA SER A 66 11.69 -17.67 -5.80
C SER A 66 10.87 -16.38 -5.85
N THR A 67 10.19 -16.02 -4.75
CA THR A 67 9.36 -14.82 -4.69
C THR A 67 10.18 -13.54 -4.58
N TYR A 68 11.21 -13.53 -3.74
CA TYR A 68 12.13 -12.40 -3.63
C TYR A 68 12.94 -12.21 -4.90
N LEU A 69 13.45 -13.25 -5.55
CA LEU A 69 14.17 -13.07 -6.82
C LEU A 69 13.26 -12.39 -7.87
N ARG A 70 11.99 -12.77 -7.93
CA ARG A 70 11.00 -12.17 -8.84
C ARG A 70 10.70 -10.70 -8.54
N PHE A 71 10.60 -10.30 -7.27
CA PHE A 71 10.11 -8.95 -6.90
C PHE A 71 11.20 -8.01 -6.34
N LEU A 72 12.23 -8.55 -5.70
CA LEU A 72 13.36 -7.81 -5.16
C LEU A 72 14.29 -7.33 -6.26
N VAL A 73 14.58 -8.13 -7.30
CA VAL A 73 15.45 -7.70 -8.42
C VAL A 73 14.90 -6.45 -9.14
N PRO A 74 13.61 -6.40 -9.54
CA PRO A 74 13.04 -5.16 -10.09
C PRO A 74 13.04 -4.00 -9.09
N SER A 75 12.93 -4.28 -7.80
CA SER A 75 12.96 -3.25 -6.75
C SER A 75 14.36 -2.65 -6.61
N TRP A 76 15.40 -3.49 -6.62
CA TRP A 76 16.79 -3.05 -6.68
C TRP A 76 17.06 -2.21 -7.92
N ARG A 77 16.61 -2.63 -9.11
CA ARG A 77 16.76 -1.83 -10.33
C ARG A 77 16.17 -0.41 -10.20
N LYS A 78 15.01 -0.28 -9.55
CA LYS A 78 14.36 1.02 -9.28
C LYS A 78 15.13 1.87 -8.27
N VAL A 79 15.80 1.25 -7.32
CA VAL A 79 16.61 1.93 -6.31
C VAL A 79 17.99 2.29 -6.86
N SER A 80 18.60 1.48 -7.72
CA SER A 80 19.92 1.74 -8.31
C SER A 80 19.93 2.90 -9.31
N THR A 81 18.75 3.33 -9.80
CA THR A 81 18.63 4.42 -10.77
C THR A 81 17.81 5.59 -10.19
N PRO A 82 18.45 6.72 -9.81
CA PRO A 82 17.75 7.87 -9.23
C PRO A 82 16.59 8.41 -10.08
N THR A 83 16.69 8.25 -11.41
CA THR A 83 15.66 8.66 -12.38
C THR A 83 14.33 7.95 -12.18
N HIS A 84 14.35 6.65 -11.83
CA HIS A 84 13.11 5.89 -11.61
C HIS A 84 12.42 6.26 -10.28
N ALA A 85 13.18 6.55 -9.23
CA ALA A 85 12.61 7.02 -7.97
C ALA A 85 11.96 8.42 -8.10
N LYS A 86 12.54 9.30 -8.94
CA LYS A 86 11.92 10.59 -9.29
C LYS A 86 10.57 10.39 -9.98
N TYR A 87 10.45 9.39 -10.86
CA TYR A 87 9.19 9.08 -11.56
C TYR A 87 8.09 8.62 -10.60
N THR A 88 8.43 7.83 -9.58
CA THR A 88 7.45 7.36 -8.58
C THR A 88 7.17 8.37 -7.47
N ARG A 89 7.83 9.55 -7.49
CA ARG A 89 7.70 10.63 -6.49
C ARG A 89 7.91 10.15 -5.04
N LEU A 90 8.70 9.09 -4.86
CA LEU A 90 9.14 8.59 -3.57
C LEU A 90 10.49 9.24 -3.23
N PRO A 91 10.77 9.51 -1.94
CA PRO A 91 12.07 10.02 -1.54
C PRO A 91 13.11 8.89 -1.74
N TRP A 92 14.02 9.09 -2.69
CA TRP A 92 14.96 8.05 -3.13
C TRP A 92 15.86 7.54 -1.99
N ILE A 93 16.39 8.43 -1.15
CA ILE A 93 17.29 8.05 -0.06
C ILE A 93 16.57 7.17 0.99
N PRO A 94 15.42 7.57 1.57
CA PRO A 94 14.66 6.68 2.46
C PRO A 94 14.28 5.35 1.82
N LEU A 95 13.89 5.35 0.54
CA LEU A 95 13.54 4.12 -0.17
C LEU A 95 14.75 3.19 -0.31
N MET A 96 15.92 3.73 -0.65
CA MET A 96 17.16 2.98 -0.76
C MET A 96 17.56 2.37 0.58
N ILE A 97 17.56 3.17 1.65
CA ILE A 97 17.85 2.70 3.00
C ILE A 97 16.88 1.58 3.40
N HIS A 98 15.59 1.76 3.15
CA HIS A 98 14.57 0.76 3.44
C HIS A 98 14.82 -0.59 2.73
N VAL A 99 15.15 -0.57 1.43
CA VAL A 99 15.46 -1.79 0.67
C VAL A 99 16.76 -2.45 1.15
N ILE A 100 17.80 -1.67 1.45
CA ILE A 100 19.08 -2.18 1.99
C ILE A 100 18.84 -2.86 3.34
N LEU A 101 18.17 -2.17 4.28
CA LEU A 101 17.88 -2.71 5.61
C LEU A 101 17.08 -4.01 5.53
N GLY A 102 16.03 -4.05 4.71
CA GLY A 102 15.23 -5.27 4.53
C GLY A 102 16.05 -6.43 3.94
N THR A 103 16.97 -6.14 3.01
CA THR A 103 17.84 -7.17 2.42
C THR A 103 18.86 -7.70 3.44
N ILE A 104 19.47 -6.82 4.25
CA ILE A 104 20.40 -7.21 5.30
C ILE A 104 19.70 -8.08 6.35
N GLU A 105 18.50 -7.68 6.79
CA GLU A 105 17.74 -8.47 7.77
C GLU A 105 17.37 -9.85 7.25
N LEU A 106 16.91 -9.96 6.00
CA LEU A 106 16.62 -11.25 5.38
C LEU A 106 17.87 -12.13 5.31
N ALA A 107 19.00 -11.57 4.88
CA ALA A 107 20.26 -12.31 4.83
C ALA A 107 20.67 -12.79 6.23
N ARG A 108 20.56 -11.94 7.25
CA ARG A 108 20.91 -12.27 8.64
C ARG A 108 19.99 -13.31 9.27
N TYR A 109 18.72 -13.35 8.86
CA TYR A 109 17.78 -14.36 9.33
C TYR A 109 17.95 -15.69 8.59
N TYR A 110 17.97 -15.67 7.26
CA TYR A 110 17.97 -16.89 6.45
C TYR A 110 19.35 -17.57 6.39
N TYR A 111 20.46 -16.85 6.49
CA TYR A 111 21.78 -17.48 6.46
C TYR A 111 22.00 -18.46 7.62
N PRO A 112 21.79 -18.08 8.90
CA PRO A 112 21.87 -19.05 10.01
C PRO A 112 20.80 -20.14 9.93
N LEU A 113 19.59 -19.82 9.47
CA LEU A 113 18.52 -20.81 9.31
C LEU A 113 18.91 -21.91 8.31
N VAL A 114 19.56 -21.55 7.19
CA VAL A 114 20.06 -22.52 6.20
C VAL A 114 21.16 -23.38 6.79
N VAL A 115 22.08 -22.79 7.56
CA VAL A 115 23.26 -23.48 8.09
C VAL A 115 22.92 -24.40 9.26
N THR A 116 22.04 -23.95 10.15
CA THR A 116 21.73 -24.64 11.42
C THR A 116 20.43 -25.44 11.36
N GLY A 117 19.54 -25.13 10.42
CA GLY A 117 18.19 -25.68 10.37
C GLY A 117 17.22 -25.07 11.38
N GLU A 118 17.70 -24.25 12.31
CA GLU A 118 16.92 -23.69 13.41
C GLU A 118 16.70 -22.18 13.26
N PRO A 119 15.52 -21.65 13.65
CA PRO A 119 15.27 -20.21 13.64
C PRO A 119 16.24 -19.45 14.57
N PRO A 120 16.98 -18.44 14.08
CA PRO A 120 17.94 -17.73 14.89
C PRO A 120 17.27 -16.82 15.94
N VAL A 121 17.83 -16.79 17.14
CA VAL A 121 17.47 -15.82 18.19
C VAL A 121 18.02 -14.44 17.82
N PRO A 122 17.23 -13.35 17.94
CA PRO A 122 17.66 -12.02 17.55
C PRO A 122 18.70 -11.47 18.51
N ASN A 123 19.73 -10.81 17.97
CA ASN A 123 20.68 -10.02 18.75
C ASN A 123 20.38 -8.50 18.63
N LEU A 124 21.22 -7.68 19.26
CA LEU A 124 21.07 -6.21 19.25
C LEU A 124 21.07 -5.62 17.83
N ILE A 125 21.85 -6.19 16.90
CA ILE A 125 21.91 -5.70 15.52
C ILE A 125 20.58 -5.96 14.83
N ASP A 126 19.99 -7.15 15.00
CA ASP A 126 18.71 -7.50 14.40
C ASP A 126 17.57 -6.62 14.94
N PHE A 127 17.62 -6.30 16.24
CA PHE A 127 16.71 -5.35 16.87
C PHE A 127 16.81 -3.94 16.27
N VAL A 128 18.02 -3.39 16.18
CA VAL A 128 18.25 -2.03 15.64
C VAL A 128 17.85 -1.96 14.17
N LEU A 129 18.20 -2.98 13.37
CA LEU A 129 17.78 -3.07 11.97
C LEU A 129 16.25 -3.10 11.86
N GLY A 130 15.58 -3.93 12.65
CA GLY A 130 14.13 -4.03 12.68
C GLY A 130 13.43 -2.70 12.98
N LEU A 131 13.92 -1.97 13.99
CA LEU A 131 13.40 -0.64 14.33
C LEU A 131 13.69 0.40 13.25
N ALA A 132 14.91 0.42 12.69
CA ALA A 132 15.28 1.32 11.62
C ALA A 132 14.43 1.07 10.37
N PHE A 133 14.19 -0.19 10.02
CA PHE A 133 13.31 -0.58 8.93
C PHE A 133 11.87 -0.13 9.18
N SER A 134 11.34 -0.35 10.38
CA SER A 134 10.00 0.10 10.77
C SER A 134 9.86 1.63 10.70
N ALA A 135 10.84 2.38 11.19
CA ALA A 135 10.85 3.84 11.09
C ALA A 135 10.88 4.30 9.62
N GLY A 136 11.72 3.67 8.79
CA GLY A 136 11.76 3.92 7.35
C GLY A 136 10.43 3.61 6.66
N SER A 137 9.78 2.50 7.03
CA SER A 137 8.45 2.12 6.53
C SER A 137 7.39 3.15 6.89
N PHE A 138 7.39 3.60 8.14
CA PHE A 138 6.48 4.62 8.64
C PHE A 138 6.65 5.95 7.90
N HIS A 139 7.90 6.35 7.65
CA HIS A 139 8.21 7.54 6.86
C HIS A 139 7.73 7.40 5.41
N LEU A 140 7.99 6.25 4.76
CA LEU A 140 7.57 5.99 3.38
C LEU A 140 6.05 5.95 3.22
N ALA A 141 5.31 5.51 4.25
CA ALA A 141 3.85 5.50 4.24
C ALA A 141 3.24 6.90 3.99
N ALA A 142 3.93 7.97 4.38
CA ALA A 142 3.48 9.34 4.13
C ALA A 142 3.45 9.72 2.63
N TYR A 143 4.15 8.97 1.77
CA TYR A 143 4.28 9.25 0.34
C TYR A 143 3.38 8.37 -0.54
N VAL A 144 2.47 7.59 0.05
CA VAL A 144 1.49 6.79 -0.70
C VAL A 144 0.52 7.71 -1.45
N ARG A 145 0.31 7.44 -2.74
CA ARG A 145 -0.54 8.26 -3.64
C ARG A 145 -1.60 7.47 -4.40
N GLU A 146 -1.64 6.16 -4.25
CA GLU A 146 -2.50 5.26 -5.01
C GLU A 146 -3.52 4.59 -4.10
N GLY A 147 -4.69 4.23 -4.65
CA GLY A 147 -5.78 3.58 -3.91
C GLY A 147 -6.48 4.49 -2.90
N ASN A 148 -7.11 3.88 -1.89
CA ASN A 148 -7.72 4.61 -0.78
C ASN A 148 -6.62 5.14 0.16
N ILE A 149 -6.07 6.32 -0.17
CA ILE A 149 -4.86 6.88 0.45
C ILE A 149 -4.90 6.87 2.00
N PRO A 150 -5.95 7.41 2.67
CA PRO A 150 -5.98 7.40 4.13
C PRO A 150 -5.91 5.99 4.72
N PHE A 151 -6.63 5.05 4.12
CA PHE A 151 -6.68 3.68 4.60
C PHE A 151 -5.36 2.94 4.37
N ILE A 152 -4.81 3.00 3.15
CA ILE A 152 -3.55 2.34 2.80
C ILE A 152 -2.38 2.90 3.62
N ARG A 153 -2.31 4.22 3.78
CA ARG A 153 -1.30 4.85 4.64
C ARG A 153 -1.37 4.30 6.06
N THR A 154 -2.57 4.22 6.61
CA THR A 154 -2.80 3.67 7.95
C THR A 154 -2.39 2.20 8.03
N THR A 155 -2.69 1.40 7.01
CA THR A 155 -2.24 0.00 6.95
C THR A 155 -0.72 -0.11 6.96
N PHE A 156 0.01 0.65 6.14
CA PHE A 156 1.49 0.61 6.15
C PHE A 156 2.07 1.05 7.50
N GLN A 157 1.50 2.07 8.12
CA GLN A 157 1.90 2.52 9.45
C GLN A 157 1.62 1.44 10.50
N ALA A 158 0.47 0.77 10.43
CA ALA A 158 0.13 -0.34 11.33
C ALA A 158 1.10 -1.52 11.18
N THR A 159 1.43 -1.91 9.93
CA THR A 159 2.44 -2.92 9.66
C THR A 159 3.80 -2.55 10.24
N ALA A 160 4.23 -1.28 10.07
CA ALA A 160 5.48 -0.79 10.62
C ALA A 160 5.52 -0.86 12.16
N LEU A 161 4.42 -0.50 12.82
CA LEU A 161 4.28 -0.59 14.27
C LEU A 161 4.27 -2.04 14.77
N GLN A 162 3.53 -2.94 14.11
CA GLN A 162 3.54 -4.36 14.47
C GLN A 162 4.92 -4.99 14.32
N ARG A 163 5.64 -4.64 13.25
CA ARG A 163 7.02 -5.10 13.08
C ARG A 163 7.93 -4.56 14.18
N ALA A 164 7.82 -3.28 14.53
CA ALA A 164 8.62 -2.69 15.61
C ALA A 164 8.33 -3.41 16.94
N LEU A 165 7.07 -3.71 17.22
CA LEU A 165 6.66 -4.49 18.39
C LEU A 165 7.27 -5.90 18.37
N ALA A 166 7.14 -6.64 17.27
CA ALA A 166 7.68 -7.99 17.14
C ALA A 166 9.21 -8.03 17.28
N SER A 167 9.94 -7.09 16.67
CA SER A 167 11.38 -6.95 16.85
C SER A 167 11.75 -6.65 18.31
N THR A 168 10.97 -5.80 18.99
CA THR A 168 11.19 -5.47 20.40
C THR A 168 10.96 -6.69 21.30
N LEU A 169 9.84 -7.38 21.12
CA LEU A 169 9.50 -8.57 21.92
C LEU A 169 10.50 -9.70 21.67
N GLY A 170 10.92 -9.92 20.41
CA GLY A 170 11.93 -10.92 20.08
C GLY A 170 13.25 -10.66 20.76
N TYR A 171 13.72 -9.42 20.79
CA TYR A 171 14.97 -9.05 21.45
C TYR A 171 14.87 -9.10 22.97
N VAL A 172 13.82 -8.52 23.56
CA VAL A 172 13.64 -8.44 25.02
C VAL A 172 13.45 -9.84 25.63
N HIS A 173 12.72 -10.72 24.95
CA HIS A 173 12.46 -12.08 25.45
C HIS A 173 13.46 -13.13 24.93
N GLY A 174 14.36 -12.77 24.01
CA GLY A 174 15.23 -13.73 23.34
C GLY A 174 14.45 -14.81 22.58
N ASP A 175 13.28 -14.47 22.04
CA ASP A 175 12.36 -15.42 21.44
C ASP A 175 12.49 -15.44 19.90
N ALA A 176 12.93 -16.58 19.38
CA ALA A 176 13.06 -16.82 17.94
C ALA A 176 11.71 -16.76 17.20
N GLN A 177 10.59 -17.05 17.87
CA GLN A 177 9.25 -16.95 17.26
C GLN A 177 8.90 -15.49 16.95
N TRP A 178 9.12 -14.57 17.90
CA TRP A 178 8.87 -13.15 17.68
C TRP A 178 9.82 -12.55 16.64
N HIS A 179 11.07 -13.01 16.60
CA HIS A 179 12.01 -12.63 15.55
C HIS A 179 11.54 -13.10 14.17
N ARG A 180 11.16 -14.38 14.04
CA ARG A 180 10.57 -14.93 12.82
C ARG A 180 9.34 -14.15 12.41
N ALA A 181 8.42 -13.87 13.33
CA ALA A 181 7.22 -13.09 13.06
C ALA A 181 7.56 -11.69 12.53
N SER A 182 8.57 -11.03 13.12
CA SER A 182 9.06 -9.74 12.62
C SER A 182 9.61 -9.85 11.20
N VAL A 183 10.51 -10.80 10.93
CA VAL A 183 11.12 -10.99 9.60
C VAL A 183 10.07 -11.35 8.55
N LYS A 184 9.11 -12.21 8.88
CA LYS A 184 8.01 -12.61 7.99
C LYS A 184 7.06 -11.48 7.64
N LEU A 185 6.94 -10.44 8.47
CA LEU A 185 6.22 -9.21 8.09
C LEU A 185 6.87 -8.49 6.89
N LEU A 186 8.15 -8.72 6.56
CA LEU A 186 8.76 -8.21 5.32
C LEU A 186 8.09 -8.78 4.07
N ASN A 187 7.54 -10.00 4.18
CA ASN A 187 6.86 -10.66 3.08
C ASN A 187 5.54 -9.97 2.71
N ASN A 188 5.04 -9.04 3.53
CA ASN A 188 3.89 -8.22 3.17
C ASN A 188 4.11 -7.55 1.80
N PHE A 189 5.34 -7.06 1.51
CA PHE A 189 5.67 -6.51 0.19
C PHE A 189 5.49 -7.53 -0.94
N THR A 190 5.99 -8.75 -0.73
CA THR A 190 5.87 -9.87 -1.67
C THR A 190 4.42 -10.23 -1.91
N TRP A 191 3.63 -10.37 -0.84
CA TRP A 191 2.20 -10.66 -0.91
C TRP A 191 1.42 -9.58 -1.67
N VAL A 192 1.70 -8.29 -1.42
CA VAL A 192 1.07 -7.19 -2.19
C VAL A 192 1.37 -7.33 -3.68
N ARG A 193 2.63 -7.59 -4.05
CA ARG A 193 3.05 -7.72 -5.46
C ARG A 193 2.44 -8.95 -6.12
N TRP A 194 2.38 -10.06 -5.41
CA TRP A 194 1.78 -11.29 -5.90
C TRP A 194 0.27 -11.11 -6.10
N LEU A 195 -0.45 -10.58 -5.11
CA LEU A 195 -1.88 -10.30 -5.21
C LEU A 195 -2.20 -9.27 -6.30
N LEU A 196 -1.37 -8.24 -6.49
CA LEU A 196 -1.49 -7.30 -7.60
C LEU A 196 -1.32 -7.97 -8.97
N ALA A 197 -0.34 -8.86 -9.12
CA ALA A 197 -0.14 -9.60 -10.35
C ALA A 197 -1.32 -10.54 -10.64
N SER A 198 -1.82 -11.21 -9.60
CA SER A 198 -3.00 -12.07 -9.64
C SER A 198 -4.31 -11.27 -9.76
N GLY A 199 -4.27 -9.95 -9.50
CA GLY A 199 -5.37 -9.00 -9.53
C GLY A 199 -6.25 -9.11 -10.77
N LYS A 200 -5.63 -9.36 -11.93
CA LYS A 200 -6.28 -9.51 -13.24
C LYS A 200 -7.24 -10.69 -13.31
N HIS A 201 -7.09 -11.68 -12.44
CA HIS A 201 -7.96 -12.86 -12.39
C HIS A 201 -9.18 -12.66 -11.50
N PHE A 202 -9.21 -11.61 -10.67
CA PHE A 202 -10.36 -11.29 -9.82
C PHE A 202 -11.32 -10.35 -10.57
N GLN A 203 -12.47 -10.88 -11.00
CA GLN A 203 -13.48 -10.12 -11.76
C GLN A 203 -14.19 -9.00 -10.96
N GLY A 204 -13.78 -8.74 -9.70
CA GLY A 204 -14.43 -7.79 -8.79
C GLY A 204 -13.82 -6.38 -8.74
N PHE A 205 -12.58 -6.18 -9.22
CA PHE A 205 -11.89 -4.89 -9.11
C PHE A 205 -11.96 -4.10 -10.42
N ARG A 206 -12.56 -2.92 -10.36
CA ARG A 206 -12.79 -2.07 -11.56
C ARG A 206 -11.63 -1.14 -11.88
N THR A 207 -10.85 -0.75 -10.87
CA THR A 207 -9.72 0.17 -11.05
C THR A 207 -8.44 -0.39 -10.44
N TYR A 208 -7.30 0.05 -10.96
CA TYR A 208 -5.99 -0.28 -10.38
C TYR A 208 -5.89 0.11 -8.90
N GLY A 209 -6.48 1.25 -8.53
CA GLY A 209 -6.51 1.73 -7.14
C GLY A 209 -7.29 0.79 -6.22
N ASP A 210 -8.40 0.21 -6.69
CA ASP A 210 -9.18 -0.77 -5.93
C ASP A 210 -8.40 -2.07 -5.74
N THR A 211 -7.81 -2.59 -6.82
CA THR A 211 -6.95 -3.79 -6.76
C THR A 211 -5.77 -3.57 -5.83
N PHE A 212 -5.11 -2.41 -5.91
CA PHE A 212 -3.99 -2.06 -5.03
C PHE A 212 -4.41 -1.98 -3.57
N THR A 213 -5.53 -1.33 -3.29
CA THR A 213 -6.09 -1.24 -1.92
C THR A 213 -6.36 -2.64 -1.38
N ALA A 214 -7.10 -3.47 -2.13
CA ALA A 214 -7.43 -4.83 -1.72
C ALA A 214 -6.19 -5.71 -1.52
N SER A 215 -5.20 -5.62 -2.42
CA SER A 215 -3.93 -6.35 -2.28
C SER A 215 -3.20 -5.95 -1.00
N VAL A 216 -3.17 -4.67 -0.63
CA VAL A 216 -2.55 -4.21 0.63
C VAL A 216 -3.32 -4.72 1.85
N VAL A 217 -4.66 -4.69 1.82
CA VAL A 217 -5.49 -5.20 2.92
C VAL A 217 -5.28 -6.69 3.14
N MET A 218 -5.23 -7.47 2.06
CA MET A 218 -5.14 -8.94 2.11
C MET A 218 -3.73 -9.44 2.36
N ALA A 219 -2.71 -8.73 1.88
CA ALA A 219 -1.31 -9.13 2.05
C ALA A 219 -0.88 -9.16 3.52
N HIS A 220 -1.40 -8.25 4.34
CA HIS A 220 -0.97 -8.13 5.71
C HIS A 220 -1.40 -9.32 6.59
N PRO A 221 -2.68 -9.76 6.62
CA PRO A 221 -3.07 -11.01 7.25
C PRO A 221 -2.29 -12.24 6.76
N LEU A 222 -1.99 -12.32 5.46
CA LEU A 222 -1.18 -13.42 4.90
C LEU A 222 0.25 -13.41 5.47
N SER A 223 0.87 -12.24 5.60
CA SER A 223 2.19 -12.12 6.23
C SER A 223 2.18 -12.43 7.73
N LEU A 224 1.09 -12.09 8.44
CA LEU A 224 0.91 -12.44 9.86
C LEU A 224 0.73 -13.94 10.04
N TRP A 225 -0.03 -14.58 9.15
CA TRP A 225 -0.22 -16.02 9.11
C TRP A 225 1.10 -16.75 8.82
N GLU A 226 1.85 -16.31 7.80
CA GLU A 226 3.15 -16.90 7.45
C GLU A 226 4.18 -16.78 8.60
N GLY A 227 4.10 -15.68 9.35
CA GLY A 227 4.95 -15.41 10.51
C GLY A 227 4.54 -16.09 11.81
N ASP A 228 3.42 -16.83 11.83
CA ASP A 228 2.83 -17.36 13.07
C ASP A 228 2.71 -16.28 14.16
N TYR A 229 2.32 -15.06 13.77
CA TYR A 229 2.33 -13.89 14.63
C TYR A 229 1.31 -14.05 15.78
N PRO A 230 1.74 -14.07 17.06
CA PRO A 230 0.83 -14.25 18.19
C PRO A 230 -0.23 -13.15 18.26
N ALA A 231 -1.51 -13.54 18.20
CA ALA A 231 -2.66 -12.62 18.14
C ALA A 231 -2.55 -11.57 17.00
N GLY A 232 -1.94 -11.93 15.88
CA GLY A 232 -1.59 -11.00 14.81
C GLY A 232 -2.77 -10.21 14.23
N ILE A 233 -3.88 -10.88 13.88
CA ILE A 233 -5.05 -10.23 13.26
C ILE A 233 -5.77 -9.29 14.24
N PRO A 234 -6.14 -9.70 15.47
CA PRO A 234 -6.74 -8.79 16.45
C PRO A 234 -5.86 -7.57 16.75
N LEU A 235 -4.55 -7.80 16.91
CA LEU A 235 -3.61 -6.72 17.18
C LEU A 235 -3.51 -5.74 15.99
N TYR A 236 -3.46 -6.26 14.77
CA TYR A 236 -3.45 -5.43 13.56
C TYR A 236 -4.70 -4.56 13.48
N ALA A 237 -5.88 -5.16 13.68
CA ALA A 237 -7.15 -4.44 13.67
C ALA A 237 -7.17 -3.33 14.73
N ALA A 238 -6.71 -3.62 15.95
CA ALA A 238 -6.61 -2.63 17.02
C ALA A 238 -5.70 -1.44 16.66
N ILE A 239 -4.52 -1.71 16.07
CA ILE A 239 -3.58 -0.67 15.64
C ILE A 239 -4.17 0.18 14.51
N VAL A 240 -4.76 -0.45 13.50
CA VAL A 240 -5.41 0.28 12.38
C VAL A 240 -6.54 1.17 12.91
N LEU A 241 -7.43 0.66 13.75
CA LEU A 241 -8.52 1.43 14.33
C LEU A 241 -8.01 2.59 15.17
N THR A 242 -6.95 2.36 15.96
CA THR A 242 -6.31 3.41 16.78
C THR A 242 -5.73 4.51 15.90
N LEU A 243 -4.97 4.16 14.87
CA LEU A 243 -4.39 5.12 13.94
C LEU A 243 -5.47 5.91 13.18
N LEU A 244 -6.54 5.26 12.72
CA LEU A 244 -7.67 5.94 12.08
C LEU A 244 -8.36 6.92 13.06
N ALA A 245 -8.52 6.54 14.32
CA ALA A 245 -9.10 7.39 15.35
C ALA A 245 -8.20 8.61 15.63
N VAL A 246 -6.87 8.42 15.70
CA VAL A 246 -5.88 9.48 15.87
C VAL A 246 -5.89 10.43 14.66
N ASP A 247 -5.89 9.91 13.43
CA ASP A 247 -5.96 10.71 12.20
C ASP A 247 -7.25 11.56 12.16
N LYS A 248 -8.39 10.97 12.53
CA LYS A 248 -9.67 11.67 12.60
C LYS A 248 -9.70 12.73 13.70
N TRP A 249 -9.10 12.45 14.85
CA TRP A 249 -8.97 13.41 15.95
C TRP A 249 -8.09 14.60 15.55
N ALA A 250 -6.93 14.33 14.96
CA ALA A 250 -5.98 15.35 14.52
C ALA A 250 -6.58 16.26 13.45
N SER A 251 -7.27 15.68 12.45
CA SER A 251 -7.96 16.44 11.39
C SER A 251 -8.98 17.42 11.96
N ARG A 252 -9.81 16.99 12.92
CA ARG A 252 -10.82 17.86 13.58
C ARG A 252 -10.18 19.02 14.35
N LYS A 253 -9.03 18.80 14.99
CA LYS A 253 -8.33 19.85 15.73
C LYS A 253 -7.71 20.89 14.81
N LEU A 254 -7.12 20.45 13.69
CA LEU A 254 -6.53 21.35 12.71
C LEU A 254 -7.58 22.19 11.97
N ASP A 255 -8.72 21.60 11.60
CA ASP A 255 -9.83 22.32 10.96
C ASP A 255 -10.47 23.36 11.89
N GLY A 256 -10.62 23.02 13.17
CA GLY A 256 -11.14 23.93 14.19
C GLY A 256 -10.27 25.17 14.39
N ASN A 257 -8.95 25.01 14.31
CA ASN A 257 -8.01 26.13 14.42
C ASN A 257 -8.10 27.09 13.22
N HIS A 258 -8.26 26.58 12.00
CA HIS A 258 -8.43 27.42 10.81
C HIS A 258 -9.71 28.25 10.86
N LYS A 259 -10.83 27.64 11.30
CA LYS A 259 -12.09 28.36 11.45
C LYS A 259 -12.00 29.47 12.51
N ARG A 260 -11.35 29.21 13.65
CA ARG A 260 -11.13 30.22 14.69
C ARG A 260 -10.23 31.37 14.21
N ALA A 261 -9.17 31.07 13.47
CA ALA A 261 -8.30 32.09 12.88
C ALA A 261 -9.04 32.95 11.86
N ALA A 262 -9.88 32.34 11.02
CA ALA A 262 -10.69 33.08 10.04
C ALA A 262 -11.74 34.00 10.70
N THR A 263 -12.37 33.58 11.79
CA THR A 263 -13.34 34.41 12.53
C THR A 263 -12.67 35.51 13.36
N ALA A 264 -11.44 35.29 13.85
CA ALA A 264 -10.68 36.33 14.53
C ALA A 264 -10.24 37.45 13.56
N GLY A 265 -9.87 37.12 12.32
CA GLY A 265 -9.48 38.11 11.31
C GLY A 265 -10.64 39.00 10.84
N THR A 266 -11.84 38.46 10.67
CA THR A 266 -13.00 39.24 10.20
C THR A 266 -13.58 40.19 11.25
N ASN A 267 -13.30 39.97 12.54
CA ASN A 267 -13.82 40.82 13.62
C ASN A 267 -12.93 42.03 13.94
N VAL A 268 -11.68 42.05 13.44
CA VAL A 268 -10.77 43.20 13.61
C VAL A 268 -11.05 44.28 12.55
N ASP A 269 -11.43 43.88 11.34
CA ASP A 269 -11.72 44.83 10.25
C ASP A 269 -13.09 45.54 10.40
N SER A 270 -14.03 44.95 11.14
CA SER A 270 -15.36 45.54 11.40
C SER A 270 -15.36 46.57 12.54
N VAL A 271 -14.38 46.55 13.43
CA VAL A 271 -14.27 47.50 14.56
C VAL A 271 -13.59 48.81 14.14
N ASN A 272 -12.76 48.80 13.09
CA ASN A 272 -12.02 49.99 12.65
C ASN A 272 -12.72 50.87 11.60
N LEU A 273 -13.91 50.49 11.13
CA LEU A 273 -14.68 51.25 10.12
C LEU A 273 -15.85 52.06 10.69
N ARG A 274 -15.98 52.16 12.03
CA ARG A 274 -17.10 52.83 12.70
C ARG A 274 -16.67 53.97 13.63
N GLY A 275 -15.60 54.69 13.27
CA GLY A 275 -15.09 55.81 14.03
C GLY A 275 -14.23 56.75 13.19
N ALA A 276 -14.82 57.42 12.20
CA ALA A 276 -14.28 58.65 11.63
C ALA A 276 -15.41 59.37 10.87
N ASP A 277 -16.24 60.07 11.64
CA ASP A 277 -17.08 61.13 11.12
C ASP A 277 -16.22 62.23 10.50
N GLY A 278 -16.66 62.71 9.32
CA GLY A 278 -16.61 64.12 8.95
C GLY A 278 -15.31 64.66 8.35
N SER A 279 -15.21 64.60 7.01
CA SER A 279 -14.74 65.77 6.24
C SER A 279 -14.94 65.59 4.73
N PRO A 280 -15.67 66.50 4.05
CA PRO A 280 -15.69 66.58 2.59
C PRO A 280 -14.73 67.69 2.13
N HIS A 281 -13.62 67.34 1.48
CA HIS A 281 -12.85 68.27 0.66
C HIS A 281 -12.47 67.56 -0.64
N LEU A 282 -13.13 67.90 -1.75
CA LEU A 282 -12.78 68.95 -2.72
C LEU A 282 -11.49 68.64 -3.51
N ALA A 283 -11.72 68.52 -4.81
CA ALA A 283 -10.78 68.26 -5.88
C ALA A 283 -9.67 69.30 -5.98
N MET A 284 -8.50 68.88 -6.49
CA MET A 284 -7.65 69.77 -7.27
C MET A 284 -6.73 68.96 -8.21
N GLN A 285 -6.97 69.14 -9.52
CA GLN A 285 -6.05 68.86 -10.62
C GLN A 285 -5.01 69.98 -10.71
N VAL A 286 -3.71 69.67 -10.87
CA VAL A 286 -2.64 70.55 -11.42
C VAL A 286 -1.48 69.62 -11.82
N THR A 287 -1.37 69.22 -13.10
CA THR A 287 -0.39 69.65 -14.14
C THR A 287 1.10 69.52 -13.81
N ASP A 288 1.80 68.77 -14.67
CA ASP A 288 3.25 68.65 -14.80
C ASP A 288 3.95 69.99 -15.12
N PRO A 289 5.27 70.09 -14.88
CA PRO A 289 6.15 70.22 -16.06
C PRO A 289 7.48 69.42 -16.00
N ILE A 290 8.08 69.37 -17.19
CA ILE A 290 9.22 68.57 -17.68
C ILE A 290 10.61 69.20 -17.31
N PRO A 291 11.78 68.66 -17.73
CA PRO A 291 12.76 68.01 -16.86
C PRO A 291 14.11 68.77 -16.80
N SER A 292 15.03 68.32 -15.94
CA SER A 292 16.45 68.66 -16.07
C SER A 292 17.35 67.46 -15.78
N ALA A 293 18.44 67.44 -16.52
CA ALA A 293 19.36 66.35 -16.77
C ALA A 293 20.18 65.91 -15.54
N ALA A 294 20.43 64.61 -15.44
CA ALA A 294 21.65 64.09 -14.82
C ALA A 294 22.01 62.75 -15.48
N ALA A 295 23.22 62.73 -16.04
CA ALA A 295 23.86 61.56 -16.60
C ALA A 295 24.52 60.73 -15.48
N SER A 296 24.30 59.41 -15.48
CA SER A 296 25.34 58.42 -15.14
C SER A 296 24.78 57.02 -15.41
N GLY A 297 25.57 56.21 -16.11
CA GLY A 297 25.19 54.89 -16.59
C GLY A 297 24.95 53.86 -15.49
N HIS A 298 24.06 52.91 -15.80
CA HIS A 298 24.28 51.47 -15.68
C HIS A 298 22.99 50.74 -16.08
N THR A 299 23.08 49.91 -17.13
CA THR A 299 22.29 48.69 -17.43
C THR A 299 20.81 48.62 -17.00
N PRO A 300 19.84 48.60 -17.95
CA PRO A 300 18.45 48.34 -17.61
C PRO A 300 18.12 46.84 -17.58
N ALA A 301 17.59 46.41 -16.44
CA ALA A 301 16.72 45.25 -16.32
C ALA A 301 15.33 45.62 -16.87
N LEU A 302 14.77 44.77 -17.73
CA LEU A 302 13.44 44.95 -18.30
C LEU A 302 12.36 44.63 -17.25
N GLY A 303 11.50 45.62 -17.01
CA GLY A 303 10.38 45.57 -16.08
C GLY A 303 9.12 44.87 -16.62
N LYS A 304 8.35 44.38 -15.64
CA LYS A 304 7.06 43.68 -15.67
C LYS A 304 5.98 44.31 -16.58
N ALA A 305 5.21 43.45 -17.24
CA ALA A 305 3.83 43.75 -17.64
C ALA A 305 2.82 43.08 -16.68
N ARG A 306 1.87 43.88 -16.23
CA ARG A 306 0.76 43.61 -15.30
C ARG A 306 -0.54 43.62 -16.12
N ARG A 307 -1.15 42.46 -16.37
CA ARG A 307 -2.49 42.22 -16.99
C ARG A 307 -2.62 40.68 -17.05
N GLU A 308 -3.66 39.94 -16.68
CA GLU A 308 -5.09 40.14 -16.43
C GLU A 308 -5.52 39.13 -15.35
N LYS A 309 -6.28 39.56 -14.35
CA LYS A 309 -6.97 38.68 -13.41
C LYS A 309 -8.47 38.89 -13.64
N GLY A 310 -8.97 38.39 -14.77
CA GLY A 310 -10.31 38.72 -15.26
C GLY A 310 -11.11 37.60 -15.94
N GLU A 311 -10.54 36.43 -16.23
CA GLU A 311 -11.23 35.43 -17.09
C GLU A 311 -11.41 34.02 -16.51
N ARG A 312 -10.96 33.74 -15.28
CA ARG A 312 -11.18 32.40 -14.68
C ARG A 312 -12.53 32.18 -14.02
N SER A 313 -13.39 33.20 -13.95
CA SER A 313 -14.70 33.12 -13.27
C SER A 313 -15.89 32.92 -14.22
N ARG A 314 -15.70 32.89 -15.55
CA ARG A 314 -16.78 32.62 -16.52
C ARG A 314 -16.72 31.24 -17.17
N SER A 315 -15.60 30.54 -17.11
CA SER A 315 -15.47 29.19 -17.70
C SER A 315 -15.97 28.05 -16.80
N ALA A 316 -16.21 28.30 -15.51
CA ALA A 316 -16.72 27.30 -14.57
C ALA A 316 -18.27 27.20 -14.52
N ARG A 317 -18.99 28.12 -15.18
CA ARG A 317 -20.47 28.09 -15.25
C ARG A 317 -21.04 27.49 -16.54
N ARG A 318 -20.22 27.17 -17.53
CA ARG A 318 -20.67 26.68 -18.85
C ARG A 318 -20.56 25.17 -19.06
N ILE A 319 -20.16 24.41 -18.03
CA ILE A 319 -20.07 22.93 -18.07
C ILE A 319 -21.16 22.28 -17.20
N ARG A 320 -22.06 23.07 -16.59
CA ARG A 320 -23.13 22.57 -15.70
C ARG A 320 -24.56 22.72 -16.26
N SER A 321 -24.71 22.98 -17.56
CA SER A 321 -26.02 23.12 -18.22
C SER A 321 -26.31 22.09 -19.33
N GLU A 322 -25.44 21.12 -19.58
CA GLU A 322 -25.69 20.04 -20.55
C GLU A 322 -25.69 18.68 -19.85
N CYS A 323 -26.67 18.47 -18.99
CA CYS A 323 -27.15 17.14 -18.58
C CYS A 323 -28.62 17.26 -18.19
N ARG A 324 -29.44 17.62 -19.18
CA ARG A 324 -30.87 17.29 -19.23
C ARG A 324 -31.15 16.81 -20.64
N GLN A 325 -31.38 15.51 -20.79
CA GLN A 325 -32.25 15.03 -21.88
C GLN A 325 -33.39 14.17 -21.32
N PRO A 326 -34.57 14.22 -21.95
CA PRO A 326 -35.81 13.58 -21.50
C PRO A 326 -36.01 12.19 -22.15
N PRO A 327 -37.11 11.46 -21.88
CA PRO A 327 -37.25 10.05 -22.20
C PRO A 327 -37.92 9.78 -23.56
N GLY A 328 -37.63 8.62 -24.16
CA GLY A 328 -38.34 8.07 -25.32
C GLY A 328 -37.40 7.18 -26.15
N SER A 329 -37.49 5.84 -26.05
CA SER A 329 -38.38 4.93 -26.79
C SER A 329 -37.73 4.31 -28.03
N GLY A 330 -37.35 3.02 -27.88
CA GLY A 330 -37.38 1.93 -28.88
C GLY A 330 -36.74 2.09 -30.27
N ARG A 331 -35.74 1.26 -30.60
CA ARG A 331 -35.85 0.18 -31.60
C ARG A 331 -34.58 -0.66 -31.71
N ARG A 332 -34.80 -1.97 -31.90
CA ARG A 332 -33.90 -3.05 -32.32
C ARG A 332 -33.10 -2.74 -33.60
N ARG A 333 -31.82 -3.13 -33.63
CA ARG A 333 -31.06 -3.69 -34.78
C ARG A 333 -29.69 -4.15 -34.25
N GLU A 334 -29.49 -5.45 -34.08
CA GLU A 334 -28.78 -6.38 -34.99
C GLU A 334 -27.28 -6.07 -35.18
N GLU A 335 -26.51 -7.04 -34.66
CA GLU A 335 -25.21 -7.55 -35.09
C GLU A 335 -24.32 -6.71 -36.02
N HIS A 336 -23.13 -6.38 -35.51
CA HIS A 336 -21.91 -6.57 -36.29
C HIS A 336 -20.75 -6.95 -35.37
N GLU A 337 -20.21 -8.14 -35.58
CA GLU A 337 -18.92 -8.60 -35.10
C GLU A 337 -17.83 -7.57 -35.40
N GLY A 338 -17.22 -7.04 -34.34
CA GLY A 338 -16.12 -6.08 -34.39
C GLY A 338 -15.02 -6.51 -33.42
N ARG A 339 -14.09 -7.30 -33.95
CA ARG A 339 -12.71 -7.55 -33.50
C ARG A 339 -12.19 -6.61 -32.38
N PRO A 340 -11.79 -7.11 -31.19
CA PRO A 340 -11.14 -6.25 -30.21
C PRO A 340 -9.71 -5.94 -30.66
N GLU A 341 -9.42 -4.64 -30.76
CA GLU A 341 -8.07 -4.12 -31.00
C GLU A 341 -7.09 -4.63 -29.95
N THR A 342 -6.12 -5.38 -30.43
CA THR A 342 -4.92 -5.79 -29.71
C THR A 342 -4.11 -4.55 -29.34
N TYR A 343 -4.14 -4.15 -28.08
CA TYR A 343 -3.18 -3.17 -27.57
C TYR A 343 -1.77 -3.76 -27.67
N MET A 344 -0.95 -3.14 -28.52
CA MET A 344 0.46 -3.49 -28.71
C MET A 344 1.22 -3.38 -27.39
N LEU A 345 1.71 -4.52 -26.90
CA LEU A 345 2.85 -4.56 -26.00
C LEU A 345 4.10 -4.09 -26.78
N PRO A 346 5.03 -3.36 -26.15
CA PRO A 346 6.30 -3.04 -26.78
C PRO A 346 7.06 -4.33 -27.12
N ARG A 347 7.39 -4.50 -28.40
CA ARG A 347 8.32 -5.52 -28.89
C ARG A 347 9.64 -5.37 -28.13
N PHE A 348 9.96 -6.36 -27.30
CA PHE A 348 11.35 -6.62 -26.93
C PHE A 348 12.07 -7.14 -28.18
N GLN A 349 13.07 -6.40 -28.65
CA GLN A 349 14.05 -6.93 -29.59
C GLN A 349 14.85 -8.03 -28.88
N PRO A 350 15.00 -9.23 -29.46
CA PRO A 350 15.97 -10.19 -28.95
C PRO A 350 17.38 -9.63 -29.17
N LEU A 351 18.19 -9.61 -28.09
CA LEU A 351 19.63 -9.46 -28.23
C LEU A 351 20.13 -10.63 -29.08
N SER A 352 20.66 -10.31 -30.26
CA SER A 352 21.46 -11.24 -31.05
C SER A 352 22.65 -11.69 -30.22
N THR A 353 22.77 -13.01 -30.05
CA THR A 353 24.00 -13.69 -29.67
C THR A 353 25.12 -13.24 -30.60
N GLN A 354 26.09 -12.52 -30.04
CA GLN A 354 27.38 -12.31 -30.70
C GLN A 354 28.21 -13.57 -30.43
N GLU A 355 28.31 -14.35 -31.47
CA GLU A 355 29.22 -15.46 -31.70
C GLU A 355 30.65 -14.97 -31.48
N ASN A 356 31.36 -15.58 -30.52
CA ASN A 356 32.79 -15.41 -30.32
C ASN A 356 33.48 -16.52 -31.13
N ASP A 357 33.97 -16.14 -32.31
CA ASP A 357 35.05 -16.83 -33.01
C ASP A 357 36.39 -16.22 -32.58
N GLU A 358 37.35 -17.09 -32.26
CA GLU A 358 38.84 -16.93 -32.30
C GLU A 358 39.44 -15.78 -31.44
N ILE A 359 40.43 -15.98 -30.54
CA ILE A 359 41.68 -16.77 -30.50
C ILE A 359 42.02 -17.10 -29.04
#